data_AF-A0A7S4MBX7-F1
#
_entry.id   AF-A0A7S4MBX7-F1
#
_cell.length_a   1.000
_cell.length_b   1.000
_cell.length_c   1.000
_cell.angle_alpha   90.00
_cell.angle_beta   90.00
_cell.angle_gamma   90.00
#
_symmetry.space_group_name_H-M   'P 1'
#
loop_
_entity.id
_entity.type
_entity.pdbx_description
1 polymer ?
#
loop_
_entity_poly.entity_id
_entity_poly.type
_entity_poly.pdbx_seq_one_letter_code
_entity_poly.pdbx_strand_id
1 'polypeptide(L)'
;MQFELRNLSVSLTNQVHRELFANMKFTALTTTLVLASLAPSTLAFGPQRAAFTRCSTALNANAGLYYSSTTGNTEVVAGYIAEAAGLEAEEIGDATNSDVEGHDALIVGAPTWHTGEDSERSGTTWDS
;
A
#
# COMPACT_ATOMS: atom_id res chain seq x y z
N MET A 1 56.07 29.04 -6.28
CA MET A 1 55.58 28.53 -7.58
C MET A 1 54.64 27.33 -7.45
N GLN A 2 54.87 26.36 -6.53
CA GLN A 2 53.97 25.20 -6.38
C GLN A 2 52.64 25.46 -5.65
N PHE A 3 52.54 26.49 -4.81
CA PHE A 3 51.29 26.85 -4.11
C PHE A 3 50.22 27.44 -5.05
N GLU A 4 50.64 28.26 -6.01
CA GLU A 4 49.73 28.93 -6.96
C GLU A 4 49.06 27.93 -7.91
N LEU A 5 49.82 26.92 -8.38
CA LEU A 5 49.31 25.87 -9.27
C LEU A 5 48.30 24.95 -8.57
N ARG A 6 48.45 24.74 -7.25
CA ARG A 6 47.48 23.96 -6.46
C ARG A 6 46.16 24.72 -6.27
N ASN A 7 46.22 26.03 -6.02
CA ASN A 7 45.01 26.85 -5.90
C ASN A 7 44.25 26.99 -7.22
N LEU A 8 44.95 27.13 -8.35
CA LEU A 8 44.33 27.12 -9.68
C LEU A 8 43.64 25.79 -10.00
N SER A 9 44.28 24.66 -9.68
CA SER A 9 43.70 23.33 -9.89
C SER A 9 42.42 23.08 -9.07
N VAL A 10 42.40 23.50 -7.81
CA VAL A 10 41.21 23.41 -6.95
C VAL A 10 40.11 24.36 -7.42
N SER A 11 40.45 25.57 -7.86
CA SER A 11 39.49 26.53 -8.42
C SER A 11 38.83 26.02 -9.71
N LEU A 12 39.62 25.47 -10.64
CA LEU A 12 39.13 24.85 -11.87
C LEU A 12 38.23 23.64 -11.59
N THR A 13 38.61 22.78 -10.63
CA THR A 13 37.81 21.60 -10.25
C THR A 13 36.45 22.02 -9.67
N ASN A 14 36.44 23.03 -8.79
CA ASN A 14 35.21 23.58 -8.23
C ASN A 14 34.34 24.30 -9.27
N GLN A 15 34.96 24.96 -10.25
CA GLN A 15 34.25 25.62 -11.35
C GLN A 15 33.58 24.58 -12.26
N VAL A 16 34.26 23.50 -12.62
CA VAL A 16 33.69 22.41 -13.44
C VAL A 16 32.54 21.70 -12.71
N HIS A 17 32.68 21.43 -11.41
CA HIS A 17 31.59 20.85 -10.62
C HIS A 17 30.36 21.77 -10.59
N ARG A 18 30.54 23.08 -10.37
CA ARG A 18 29.42 24.04 -10.32
C ARG A 18 28.69 24.19 -11.65
N GLU A 19 29.40 24.24 -12.76
CA GLU A 19 28.82 24.30 -14.10
C GLU A 19 28.08 23.00 -14.46
N LEU A 20 28.63 21.84 -14.10
CA LEU A 20 27.99 20.53 -14.31
C LEU A 20 26.67 20.42 -13.51
N PHE A 21 26.67 20.83 -12.24
CA PHE A 21 25.47 20.82 -11.42
C PHE A 21 24.42 21.85 -11.87
N ALA A 22 24.84 23.03 -12.35
CA ALA A 22 23.92 24.03 -12.88
C ALA A 22 23.22 23.56 -14.16
N ASN A 23 23.99 22.98 -15.10
CA ASN A 23 23.46 22.46 -16.36
C ASN A 23 22.55 21.23 -16.15
N MET A 24 22.89 20.35 -15.20
CA MET A 24 22.03 19.21 -14.83
C MET A 24 20.68 19.65 -14.25
N LYS A 25 20.66 20.68 -13.39
CA LYS A 25 19.41 21.23 -12.83
C LYS A 25 18.55 21.92 -13.89
N PHE A 26 19.17 22.67 -14.80
CA PHE A 26 18.44 23.35 -15.89
C PHE A 26 17.85 22.37 -16.91
N THR A 27 18.59 21.29 -17.23
CA THR A 27 18.12 20.22 -18.13
C THR A 27 17.00 19.39 -17.50
N ALA A 28 17.10 19.07 -16.21
CA ALA A 28 16.05 18.34 -15.49
C ALA A 28 14.73 19.13 -15.40
N LEU A 29 14.80 20.45 -15.19
CA LEU A 29 13.64 21.34 -15.08
C LEU A 29 12.95 21.61 -16.43
N THR A 30 13.72 21.69 -17.52
CA THR A 30 13.17 21.88 -18.87
C THR A 30 12.55 20.61 -19.44
N THR A 31 13.07 19.43 -19.08
CA THR A 31 12.53 18.14 -19.55
C THR A 31 11.20 17.79 -18.86
N THR A 32 10.98 18.21 -17.61
CA THR A 32 9.72 17.94 -16.88
C THR A 32 8.54 18.78 -17.36
N LEU A 33 8.76 20.02 -17.81
CA LEU A 33 7.69 20.90 -18.27
C LEU A 33 7.15 20.51 -19.68
N VAL A 34 8.01 19.96 -20.54
CA VAL A 34 7.61 19.56 -21.90
C VAL A 34 6.83 18.24 -21.92
N LEU A 35 7.00 17.36 -20.93
CA LEU A 35 6.25 16.09 -20.84
C LEU A 35 4.78 16.27 -20.39
N ALA A 36 4.42 17.45 -19.85
CA ALA A 36 3.07 17.70 -19.33
C ALA A 36 2.05 18.15 -20.39
N SER A 37 2.49 18.54 -21.60
CA SER A 37 1.61 19.14 -22.63
C SER A 37 1.07 18.14 -23.67
N LEU A 38 1.33 16.84 -23.52
CA LEU A 38 0.84 15.78 -24.41
C LEU A 38 0.13 14.67 -23.61
N ALA A 39 -0.78 15.03 -22.70
CA ALA A 39 -1.70 14.07 -22.11
C ALA A 39 -2.91 13.86 -23.06
N PRO A 40 -2.98 12.77 -23.85
CA PRO A 40 -4.20 12.44 -24.58
C PRO A 40 -5.30 12.09 -23.57
N SER A 41 -6.43 12.80 -23.66
CA SER A 41 -7.65 12.60 -22.89
C SER A 41 -8.32 11.24 -23.21
N THR A 42 -7.68 10.13 -22.82
CA THR A 42 -8.14 8.76 -23.13
C THR A 42 -8.55 7.95 -21.90
N LEU A 43 -8.57 8.56 -20.70
CA LEU A 43 -9.05 7.91 -19.48
C LEU A 43 -10.59 7.96 -19.34
N ALA A 44 -11.35 7.92 -20.43
CA ALA A 44 -12.81 7.86 -20.37
C ALA A 44 -13.34 6.45 -20.07
N PHE A 45 -12.53 5.40 -20.28
CA PHE A 45 -12.96 4.00 -20.17
C PHE A 45 -11.89 3.06 -19.57
N GLY A 46 -10.94 3.59 -18.79
CA GLY A 46 -10.12 2.71 -17.93
C GLY A 46 -11.00 2.15 -16.80
N PRO A 47 -10.66 0.99 -16.19
CA PRO A 47 -11.29 0.60 -14.94
C PRO A 47 -10.99 1.73 -13.96
N GLN A 48 -12.01 2.53 -13.67
CA GLN A 48 -11.97 3.43 -12.55
C GLN A 48 -11.71 2.49 -11.37
N ARG A 49 -10.52 2.56 -10.77
CA ARG A 49 -10.33 2.06 -9.40
C ARG A 49 -11.41 2.81 -8.64
N ALA A 50 -12.55 2.17 -8.47
CA ALA A 50 -13.58 2.66 -7.60
C ALA A 50 -12.86 2.72 -6.27
N ALA A 51 -12.47 3.94 -5.87
CA ALA A 51 -12.18 4.18 -4.48
C ALA A 51 -13.47 3.75 -3.81
N PHE A 52 -13.46 2.57 -3.21
CA PHE A 52 -14.55 2.07 -2.39
C PHE A 52 -14.51 2.94 -1.14
N THR A 53 -14.90 4.20 -1.29
CA THR A 53 -15.09 5.10 -0.17
C THR A 53 -16.27 4.52 0.58
N ARG A 54 -15.98 4.02 1.77
CA ARG A 54 -16.96 3.52 2.72
C ARG A 54 -18.15 4.48 2.76
N CYS A 55 -19.38 3.94 2.72
CA CYS A 55 -20.56 4.73 3.04
C CYS A 55 -20.46 5.16 4.50
N SER A 56 -19.87 6.33 4.74
CA SER A 56 -19.81 7.01 6.03
C SER A 56 -21.23 7.45 6.37
N THR A 57 -21.95 6.60 7.09
CA THR A 57 -23.12 7.05 7.84
C THR A 57 -22.61 7.84 9.05
N ALA A 58 -23.41 8.76 9.58
CA ALA A 58 -23.03 9.59 10.73
C ALA A 58 -22.62 8.79 11.99
N LEU A 59 -22.85 7.48 12.01
CA LEU A 59 -22.54 6.57 13.10
C LEU A 59 -21.21 5.82 12.93
N ASN A 60 -20.52 5.88 11.78
CA ASN A 60 -19.25 5.16 11.48
C ASN A 60 -19.04 3.90 12.33
N ALA A 61 -19.68 2.79 11.95
CA ALA A 61 -19.57 1.52 12.67
C ALA A 61 -18.10 1.09 12.83
N ASN A 62 -17.71 0.76 14.05
CA ASN A 62 -16.42 0.14 14.35
C ASN A 62 -16.44 -1.30 13.83
N ALA A 63 -15.79 -1.56 12.69
CA ALA A 63 -15.76 -2.88 12.08
C ALA A 63 -14.45 -3.61 12.35
N GLY A 64 -14.53 -4.84 12.85
CA GLY A 64 -13.39 -5.76 12.97
C GLY A 64 -13.26 -6.65 11.73
N LEU A 65 -12.02 -6.98 11.34
CA LEU A 65 -11.72 -7.89 10.25
C LEU A 65 -10.87 -9.05 10.75
N TYR A 66 -11.47 -10.25 10.80
CA TYR A 66 -10.82 -11.45 11.31
C TYR A 66 -10.72 -12.54 10.25
N TYR A 67 -9.65 -13.31 10.26
CA TYR A 67 -9.50 -14.46 9.37
C TYR A 67 -8.90 -15.66 10.09
N SER A 68 -9.00 -16.82 9.45
CA SER A 68 -8.10 -17.94 9.72
C SER A 68 -7.69 -18.58 8.41
N SER A 69 -6.53 -19.22 8.36
CA SER A 69 -5.95 -19.69 7.10
C SER A 69 -4.95 -20.81 7.36
N THR A 70 -5.07 -21.92 6.63
CA THR A 70 -4.07 -23.00 6.67
C THR A 70 -2.98 -22.80 5.62
N THR A 71 -3.36 -22.42 4.39
CA THR A 71 -2.44 -22.32 3.24
C THR A 71 -2.19 -20.87 2.80
N GLY A 72 -2.65 -19.87 3.55
CA GLY A 72 -2.40 -18.45 3.29
C GLY A 72 -3.38 -17.75 2.34
N ASN A 73 -4.29 -18.46 1.66
CA ASN A 73 -5.18 -17.82 0.68
C ASN A 73 -6.16 -16.82 1.33
N THR A 74 -6.75 -17.20 2.47
CA THR A 74 -7.71 -16.36 3.18
C THR A 74 -7.04 -15.12 3.78
N GLU A 75 -5.81 -15.28 4.28
CA GLU A 75 -4.97 -14.17 4.78
C GLU A 75 -4.69 -13.15 3.68
N VAL A 76 -4.28 -13.61 2.49
CA VAL A 76 -4.01 -12.72 1.35
C VAL A 76 -5.26 -11.92 0.95
N VAL A 77 -6.42 -12.57 0.89
CA VAL A 77 -7.69 -11.90 0.58
C VAL A 77 -8.10 -10.95 1.69
N ALA A 78 -7.91 -11.32 2.95
CA ALA A 78 -8.16 -10.45 4.10
C ALA A 78 -7.31 -9.17 4.02
N GLY A 79 -6.03 -9.29 3.62
CA GLY A 79 -5.17 -8.14 3.37
C GLY A 79 -5.71 -7.18 2.29
N TYR A 80 -6.27 -7.71 1.20
CA TYR A 80 -6.89 -6.87 0.17
C TYR A 80 -8.14 -6.14 0.68
N ILE A 81 -8.93 -6.81 1.52
CA ILE A 81 -10.13 -6.22 2.13
C ILE A 81 -9.72 -5.17 3.18
N ALA A 82 -8.71 -5.44 4.00
CA ALA A 82 -8.12 -4.51 4.96
C ALA A 82 -7.67 -3.21 4.29
N GLU A 83 -6.89 -3.31 3.20
CA GLU A 83 -6.41 -2.14 2.44
C GLU A 83 -7.57 -1.33 1.87
N ALA A 84 -8.56 -2.00 1.26
CA ALA A 84 -9.72 -1.33 0.67
C ALA A 84 -10.65 -0.71 1.72
N ALA A 85 -10.79 -1.35 2.88
CA ALA A 85 -11.64 -0.89 3.97
C ALA A 85 -10.91 0.11 4.89
N GLY A 86 -9.58 0.20 4.86
CA GLY A 86 -8.79 0.93 5.84
C GLY A 86 -9.00 0.38 7.26
N LEU A 87 -8.93 -0.95 7.38
CA LEU A 87 -9.01 -1.71 8.62
C LEU A 87 -7.74 -2.56 8.76
N GLU A 88 -7.49 -3.08 9.96
CA GLU A 88 -6.45 -4.08 10.18
C GLU A 88 -7.09 -5.48 10.14
N ALA A 89 -6.44 -6.42 9.46
CA ALA A 89 -6.84 -7.83 9.48
C ALA A 89 -6.08 -8.57 10.57
N GLU A 90 -6.79 -9.34 11.38
CA GLU A 90 -6.21 -10.12 12.48
C GLU A 90 -6.57 -11.60 12.37
N GLU A 91 -5.67 -12.48 12.79
CA GLU A 91 -5.96 -13.91 12.90
C GLU A 91 -6.86 -14.17 14.12
N ILE A 92 -7.99 -14.84 13.93
CA ILE A 92 -8.96 -15.06 15.01
C ILE A 92 -8.38 -15.89 16.17
N GLY A 93 -7.36 -16.72 15.91
CA GLY A 93 -6.69 -17.48 16.97
C GLY A 93 -5.92 -16.61 17.97
N ASP A 94 -5.55 -15.40 17.56
CA ASP A 94 -4.83 -14.43 18.39
C ASP A 94 -5.77 -13.40 19.04
N ALA A 95 -6.98 -13.23 18.49
CA ALA A 95 -7.99 -12.32 19.00
C ALA A 95 -8.65 -12.85 20.28
N THR A 96 -8.96 -11.95 21.22
CA THR A 96 -9.76 -12.29 22.40
C THR A 96 -11.25 -12.09 22.15
N ASN A 97 -12.11 -12.77 22.92
CA ASN A 97 -13.57 -12.58 22.81
C ASN A 97 -13.99 -11.12 22.99
N SER A 98 -13.28 -10.37 23.85
CA SER A 98 -13.55 -8.93 24.05
C SER A 98 -13.22 -8.08 22.84
N ASP A 99 -12.22 -8.48 22.03
CA ASP A 99 -11.87 -7.75 20.81
C ASP A 99 -13.00 -7.91 19.78
N VAL A 100 -13.51 -9.13 19.63
CA VAL A 100 -14.61 -9.45 18.71
C VAL A 100 -15.93 -8.79 19.14
N GLU A 101 -16.27 -8.83 20.43
CA GLU A 101 -17.51 -8.25 20.97
C GLU A 101 -17.51 -6.71 20.97
N GLY A 102 -16.33 -6.07 20.89
CA GLY A 102 -16.18 -4.61 20.90
C GLY A 102 -16.51 -3.91 19.58
N HIS A 103 -16.79 -4.67 18.51
CA HIS A 103 -17.08 -4.15 17.18
C HIS A 103 -18.59 -4.11 16.90
N ASP A 104 -19.05 -3.05 16.22
CA ASP A 104 -20.43 -2.89 15.75
C ASP A 104 -20.74 -3.79 14.54
N ALA A 105 -19.70 -4.19 13.81
CA ALA A 105 -19.78 -5.04 12.63
C ALA A 105 -18.53 -5.91 12.49
N LEU A 106 -18.66 -7.08 11.86
CA LEU A 106 -17.55 -8.00 11.63
C LEU A 106 -17.46 -8.38 10.16
N ILE A 107 -16.24 -8.44 9.64
CA ILE A 107 -15.89 -9.07 8.38
C ILE A 107 -15.05 -10.31 8.71
N VAL A 108 -15.44 -11.46 8.18
CA VAL A 108 -14.81 -12.74 8.54
C VAL A 108 -14.34 -13.50 7.30
N GLY A 109 -13.06 -13.86 7.29
CA GLY A 109 -12.45 -14.81 6.35
C GLY A 109 -12.42 -16.22 6.94
N ALA A 110 -13.35 -17.07 6.52
CA ALA A 110 -13.40 -18.48 6.91
C ALA A 110 -12.97 -19.37 5.72
N PRO A 111 -11.85 -20.11 5.80
CA PRO A 111 -11.47 -21.06 4.79
C PRO A 111 -12.40 -22.28 4.85
N THR A 112 -12.57 -22.95 3.72
CA THR A 112 -13.32 -24.21 3.66
C THR A 112 -12.43 -25.34 3.18
N TRP A 113 -12.49 -26.46 3.87
CA TRP A 113 -12.09 -27.76 3.36
C TRP A 113 -13.20 -28.74 3.74
N HIS A 114 -13.60 -29.60 2.81
CA HIS A 114 -14.67 -30.59 3.02
C HIS A 114 -16.05 -30.02 3.46
N THR A 115 -16.55 -29.00 2.76
CA THR A 115 -17.81 -28.29 3.07
C THR A 115 -19.01 -29.24 3.27
N GLY A 116 -19.54 -29.29 4.51
CA GLY A 116 -20.74 -30.07 4.85
C GLY A 116 -20.48 -31.38 5.59
N GLU A 117 -19.22 -31.70 5.93
CA GLU A 117 -18.90 -32.87 6.75
C GLU A 117 -18.66 -32.53 8.23
N ASP A 118 -19.04 -33.47 9.09
CA ASP A 118 -18.87 -33.39 10.54
C ASP A 118 -17.43 -33.76 10.99
N SER A 119 -16.59 -34.21 10.05
CA SER A 119 -15.17 -34.55 10.24
C SER A 119 -14.32 -33.94 9.12
N GLU A 120 -13.05 -33.63 9.40
CA GLU A 120 -12.10 -33.07 8.42
C GLU A 120 -12.51 -31.70 7.84
N ARG A 121 -13.07 -30.84 8.70
CA ARG A 121 -13.28 -29.42 8.43
C ARG A 121 -11.95 -28.70 8.14
N SER A 122 -12.02 -27.38 7.85
CA SER A 122 -10.88 -26.51 7.56
C SER A 122 -9.68 -26.67 8.50
N GLY A 123 -9.88 -27.17 9.71
CA GLY A 123 -8.81 -27.42 10.68
C GLY A 123 -8.21 -26.11 11.16
N THR A 124 -9.00 -25.04 11.11
CA THR A 124 -8.62 -23.69 11.49
C THR A 124 -9.23 -23.33 12.82
N THR A 125 -8.80 -22.22 13.41
CA THR A 125 -9.32 -21.75 14.70
C THR A 125 -10.83 -21.50 14.68
N TRP A 126 -11.45 -21.33 13.50
CA TRP A 126 -12.91 -21.27 13.36
C TRP A 126 -13.64 -22.58 13.72
N ASP A 127 -12.95 -23.72 13.72
CA ASP A 127 -13.52 -25.04 13.98
C ASP A 127 -13.47 -25.44 15.47
N SER A 128 -12.86 -24.60 16.33
CA SER A 128 -12.57 -24.87 17.75
C SER A 128 -13.29 -23.95 18.72
#